data_AF-A0A191HVC5-F1
#
_entry.id   AF-A0A191HVC5-F1
#
_cell.length_a   1.000
_cell.length_b   1.000
_cell.length_c   1.000
_cell.angle_alpha   90.00
_cell.angle_beta   90.00
_cell.angle_gamma   90.00
#
_symmetry.space_group_name_H-M   'P 1'
#
loop_
_entity.id
_entity.type
_entity.pdbx_description
1 polymer ?
#
loop_
_entity_poly.entity_id
_entity_poly.type
_entity_poly.pdbx_seq_one_letter_code
_entity_poly.pdbx_strand_id
1 'polypeptide(L)'
;MEDKRINIGQILKKVQSKYMLAMIAAKRGRQLASMEEKEKRIEEEQDKNKSLEPVEFAGHLSDKEREALKNHKPIIVALNELAEGELEFSFNEEK
;
A
#
# COMPACT_ATOMS: atom_id res chain seq x y z
N MET A 1 12.61 -5.40 17.49
CA MET A 1 12.19 -4.77 16.23
C MET A 1 12.71 -3.35 16.27
N GLU A 2 13.58 -2.95 15.33
CA GLU A 2 14.04 -1.56 15.26
C GLU A 2 12.85 -0.65 14.98
N ASP A 3 12.72 0.41 15.76
CA ASP A 3 11.72 1.44 15.61
C ASP A 3 12.09 2.26 14.37
N LYS A 4 11.73 1.76 13.17
CA LYS A 4 11.88 2.45 11.88
C LYS A 4 10.93 3.65 11.86
N ARG A 5 11.26 4.70 12.62
CA ARG A 5 10.52 5.95 12.57
C ARG A 5 10.64 6.52 11.17
N ILE A 6 9.50 6.80 10.55
CA ILE A 6 9.43 7.37 9.20
C ILE A 6 10.25 8.67 9.16
N ASN A 7 11.35 8.66 8.41
CA ASN A 7 12.15 9.86 8.19
C ASN A 7 11.53 10.70 7.07
N ILE A 8 10.59 11.57 7.45
CA ILE A 8 9.90 12.50 6.54
C ILE A 8 10.90 13.36 5.75
N GLY A 9 12.05 13.70 6.33
CA GLY A 9 13.10 14.46 5.65
C GLY A 9 13.69 13.72 4.45
N GLN A 10 13.83 12.39 4.52
CA GLN A 10 14.27 11.57 3.38
C GLN A 10 13.19 11.48 2.31
N ILE A 11 11.93 11.33 2.71
CA ILE A 11 10.80 11.25 1.77
C ILE A 11 10.62 12.56 1.00
N LEU A 12 10.74 13.70 1.67
CA LEU A 12 10.61 15.01 1.04
C LEU A 12 11.69 15.29 -0.02
N LYS A 13 12.83 14.59 0.02
CA LYS A 13 13.86 14.68 -1.04
C LYS A 13 13.48 13.90 -2.30
N LYS A 14 12.54 12.95 -2.21
CA LYS A 14 12.09 12.12 -3.34
C LYS A 14 10.90 12.70 -4.09
N VAL A 15 10.24 13.72 -3.54
CA VAL A 15 9.05 14.35 -4.12
C VAL A 15 9.29 15.83 -4.38
N GLN A 16 8.61 16.41 -5.36
CA GLN A 16 8.79 17.82 -5.72
C GLN A 16 8.20 18.78 -4.69
N SER A 17 7.21 18.36 -3.91
CA SER A 17 6.57 19.21 -2.89
C SER A 17 5.94 18.40 -1.75
N LYS A 18 5.69 19.07 -0.62
CA LYS A 18 4.96 18.48 0.52
C LYS A 18 3.53 18.06 0.14
N TYR A 19 2.91 18.78 -0.79
CA TYR A 19 1.58 18.44 -1.31
C TYR A 19 1.61 17.17 -2.17
N MET A 20 2.66 17.02 -2.99
CA MET A 20 2.86 15.82 -3.79
C MET A 20 3.05 14.58 -2.90
N LEU A 21 3.85 14.69 -1.83
CA LEU A 21 3.94 13.63 -0.81
C LEU A 21 2.56 13.25 -0.27
N ALA A 22 1.78 14.23 0.18
CA ALA A 22 0.45 13.98 0.75
C ALA A 22 -0.47 13.28 -0.26
N MET A 23 -0.46 13.71 -1.52
CA MET A 23 -1.26 13.10 -2.58
C MET A 23 -0.84 11.66 -2.89
N ILE A 24 0.47 11.40 -3.04
CA ILE A 24 1.01 10.06 -3.34
C ILE A 24 0.68 9.11 -2.19
N ALA A 25 1.02 9.49 -0.96
CA ALA A 25 0.77 8.68 0.23
C ALA A 25 -0.74 8.41 0.40
N ALA A 26 -1.60 9.42 0.19
CA ALA A 26 -3.05 9.23 0.31
C ALA A 26 -3.63 8.33 -0.79
N LYS A 27 -3.19 8.48 -2.05
CA LYS A 27 -3.64 7.61 -3.15
C LYS A 27 -3.22 6.17 -2.88
N ARG A 28 -1.95 5.95 -2.56
CA ARG A 28 -1.40 4.62 -2.32
C ARG A 28 -1.99 3.97 -1.07
N GLY A 29 -2.14 4.72 0.02
CA GLY A 29 -2.80 4.24 1.23
C GLY A 29 -4.25 3.80 0.98
N ARG A 30 -5.00 4.50 0.12
CA ARG A 30 -6.34 4.06 -0.29
C ARG A 30 -6.32 2.79 -1.15
N GLN A 31 -5.33 2.64 -2.03
CA GLN A 31 -5.17 1.41 -2.82
C GLN A 31 -4.93 0.21 -1.89
N LEU A 32 -3.97 0.33 -0.97
CA LEU A 32 -3.66 -0.71 0.01
C LEU A 32 -4.88 -1.08 0.88
N ALA A 33 -5.61 -0.08 1.38
CA ALA A 33 -6.83 -0.32 2.16
C ALA A 33 -7.90 -1.07 1.35
N SER A 34 -8.09 -0.69 0.08
CA SER A 34 -9.06 -1.37 -0.79
C SER A 34 -8.66 -2.80 -1.12
N MET A 35 -7.37 -3.07 -1.29
CA MET A 35 -6.85 -4.42 -1.53
C MET A 35 -6.99 -5.29 -0.28
N GLU A 36 -6.65 -4.75 0.90
CA GLU A 36 -6.82 -5.45 2.18
C GLU A 36 -8.28 -5.85 2.43
N GLU A 37 -9.24 -4.95 2.15
CA GLU A 37 -10.66 -5.26 2.29
C GLU A 37 -11.13 -6.33 1.30
N LYS A 38 -10.65 -6.29 0.05
CA LYS A 38 -10.96 -7.30 -0.95
C LYS A 38 -10.42 -8.67 -0.57
N GLU A 39 -9.17 -8.76 -0.12
CA GLU A 39 -8.56 -10.02 0.31
C GLU A 39 -9.35 -10.64 1.48
N LYS A 40 -9.72 -9.84 2.50
CA LYS A 40 -10.54 -10.33 3.62
C LYS A 40 -11.90 -10.88 3.19
N ARG A 41 -12.58 -10.21 2.25
CA ARG A 41 -13.87 -10.70 1.72
C ARG A 41 -13.70 -12.03 1.00
N ILE A 42 -12.63 -12.19 0.22
CA ILE A 42 -12.34 -13.43 -0.50
C ILE A 42 -12.02 -14.55 0.50
N GLU A 43 -11.20 -14.30 1.52
CA GLU A 43 -10.93 -15.27 2.59
C GLU A 43 -12.24 -15.72 3.26
N GLU A 44 -13.12 -14.78 3.61
CA GLU A 44 -14.43 -15.08 4.18
C GLU A 44 -15.35 -15.88 3.23
N GLU A 45 -15.26 -15.65 1.92
CA GLU A 45 -16.04 -16.39 0.91
C GLU A 45 -15.48 -17.80 0.67
N GLN A 46 -14.15 -17.96 0.65
CA GLN A 46 -13.49 -19.27 0.53
C GLN A 46 -13.72 -20.14 1.77
N ASP A 47 -13.67 -19.56 2.97
CA ASP A 47 -13.98 -20.28 4.21
C ASP A 47 -15.42 -20.82 4.23
N LYS A 48 -16.36 -20.08 3.63
CA LYS A 48 -17.76 -20.52 3.45
C LYS A 48 -17.91 -21.57 2.36
N ASN A 49 -17.06 -21.57 1.34
CA ASN A 49 -17.10 -22.47 0.20
C ASN A 49 -15.76 -23.20 0.02
N LYS A 50 -15.48 -24.19 0.89
CA LYS A 50 -14.25 -25.03 0.88
C LYS A 50 -13.99 -25.81 -0.43
N SER A 51 -14.90 -25.75 -1.40
CA SER A 51 -14.85 -26.46 -2.68
C SER A 51 -14.60 -25.53 -3.88
N LEU A 52 -14.42 -24.22 -3.68
CA LEU A 52 -14.07 -23.30 -4.76
C LEU A 52 -12.55 -23.27 -4.95
N GLU A 53 -12.11 -23.38 -6.21
CA GLU A 53 -10.70 -23.18 -6.57
C GLU A 53 -10.26 -21.75 -6.25
N PRO A 54 -9.00 -21.54 -5.82
CA PRO A 54 -8.50 -20.22 -5.51
C PRO A 54 -8.53 -19.34 -6.77
N VAL A 55 -9.33 -18.27 -6.72
CA VAL A 55 -9.42 -17.29 -7.80
C VAL A 55 -8.17 -16.41 -7.80
N GLU A 56 -7.37 -16.45 -8.87
CA GLU A 56 -6.29 -15.49 -9.06
C GLU A 56 -6.86 -14.10 -9.37
N PHE A 57 -6.75 -13.17 -8.41
CA PHE A 57 -7.17 -11.79 -8.59
C PHE A 57 -6.06 -10.93 -9.17
N ALA A 58 -6.33 -10.16 -10.22
CA ALA A 58 -5.41 -9.12 -10.68
C ALA A 58 -5.38 -7.96 -9.66
N GLY A 59 -4.20 -7.67 -9.09
CA GLY A 59 -4.02 -6.60 -8.09
C GLY A 59 -4.16 -7.08 -6.64
N HIS A 60 -3.37 -8.07 -6.26
CA HIS A 60 -3.22 -8.60 -4.89
C HIS A 60 -2.09 -7.87 -4.14
N LEU A 61 -2.19 -7.86 -2.81
CA LEU A 61 -1.08 -7.44 -1.96
C LEU A 61 0.05 -8.46 -2.10
N SER A 62 1.27 -7.98 -2.23
CA SER A 62 2.47 -8.81 -2.06
C SER A 62 2.56 -9.32 -0.61
N ASP A 63 3.33 -10.39 -0.40
CA ASP A 63 3.56 -10.93 0.94
C ASP A 63 4.15 -9.87 1.90
N LYS A 64 5.00 -8.98 1.37
CA LYS A 64 5.57 -7.87 2.13
C LYS A 64 4.49 -6.87 2.56
N GLU A 65 3.58 -6.50 1.65
CA GLU A 65 2.49 -5.58 1.96
C GLU A 65 1.49 -6.20 2.95
N ARG A 66 1.14 -7.48 2.79
CA ARG A 66 0.27 -8.18 3.76
C ARG A 66 0.87 -8.16 5.16
N GLU A 67 2.14 -8.50 5.29
CA GLU A 67 2.81 -8.50 6.60
C GLU A 67 2.93 -7.09 7.19
N ALA A 68 3.18 -6.09 6.35
CA ALA A 68 3.21 -4.70 6.78
C ALA A 68 1.85 -4.20 7.28
N LEU A 69 0.76 -4.58 6.59
CA LEU A 69 -0.61 -4.16 6.93
C LEU A 69 -1.14 -4.81 8.22
N LYS A 70 -0.63 -5.98 8.64
CA LYS A 70 -0.92 -6.55 9.97
C LYS A 70 -0.48 -5.65 11.11
N ASN A 71 0.64 -4.95 10.92
CA ASN A 71 1.32 -4.19 11.96
C ASN A 71 1.10 -2.67 11.83
N HIS A 72 0.68 -2.20 10.65
CA HIS A 72 0.63 -0.78 10.33
C HIS A 72 -0.60 -0.38 9.51
N LYS A 73 -1.04 0.86 9.70
CA LYS A 73 -2.12 1.44 8.89
C LYS A 73 -1.67 1.58 7.42
N PRO A 74 -2.58 1.47 6.43
CA PRO A 74 -2.25 1.59 5.02
C PRO A 74 -1.44 2.84 4.64
N ILE A 75 -1.73 3.98 5.29
CA ILE A 75 -0.98 5.22 5.06
C ILE A 75 0.48 5.15 5.53
N ILE A 76 0.76 4.40 6.58
CA ILE A 76 2.12 4.20 7.12
C ILE A 76 2.90 3.29 6.19
N VAL A 77 2.26 2.22 5.68
CA VAL A 77 2.85 1.33 4.68
C VAL A 77 3.21 2.11 3.41
N ALA A 78 2.29 2.94 2.89
CA ALA A 78 2.55 3.80 1.73
C ALA A 78 3.73 4.78 1.92
N LEU A 79 3.86 5.36 3.12
CA LEU A 79 5.00 6.24 3.44
C LEU A 79 6.33 5.46 3.48
N ASN A 80 6.31 4.22 3.98
CA ASN A 80 7.48 3.35 4.00
C ASN A 80 7.89 2.92 2.59
N GLU A 81 6.95 2.52 1.73
CA GLU A 81 7.24 2.19 0.32
C GLU A 81 7.90 3.37 -0.41
N LEU A 82 7.40 4.58 -0.18
CA LEU A 82 7.97 5.79 -0.76
C LEU A 82 9.38 6.08 -0.18
N ALA A 83 9.57 5.90 1.12
CA ALA A 83 10.87 6.06 1.78
C ALA A 83 11.91 5.04 1.28
N GLU A 84 11.49 3.81 1.00
CA GLU A 84 12.32 2.72 0.48
C GLU A 84 12.53 2.83 -1.04
N GLY A 85 11.69 3.60 -1.75
CA GLY A 85 11.80 3.80 -3.20
C GLY A 85 11.16 2.67 -4.01
N GLU A 86 10.27 1.91 -3.38
CA GLU A 86 9.53 0.79 -3.98
C GLU A 86 8.27 1.27 -4.70
N LEU A 87 7.89 2.54 -4.51
CA LEU A 87 6.73 3.15 -5.15
C LEU A 87 7.16 4.00 -6.35
N GLU A 88 6.81 3.54 -7.55
CA GLU A 88 6.88 4.34 -8.78
C GLU A 88 5.66 5.25 -8.87
N PHE A 89 5.88 6.51 -9.26
CA PHE A 89 4.80 7.46 -9.50
C PHE A 89 5.19 8.43 -10.62
N SER A 90 4.22 8.77 -11.46
CA SER A 90 4.35 9.79 -12.49
C SER A 90 3.25 10.84 -12.33
N PHE A 91 3.54 12.05 -12.78
CA PHE A 91 2.55 13.10 -12.94
C PHE A 91 2.36 13.33 -14.43
N ASN A 92 1.16 13.11 -14.94
CA ASN A 92 0.79 13.62 -16.25
C ASN A 92 0.52 15.12 -16.10
N GLU A 93 1.47 15.94 -16.53
CA GLU A 93 1.19 17.35 -16.79
C GLU A 93 0.36 17.41 -18.08
N GLU A 94 -0.97 17.38 -17.95
CA GLU A 94 -1.84 17.86 -19.04
C GLU A 94 -1.58 19.37 -19.17
N LYS A 95 -0.92 19.75 -20.27
CA LYS A 95 -0.66 21.14 -20.67
C LYS A 95 -1.90 21.80 -21.26
#